data_AF-A0A656K283-F1
#
_entry.id   AF-A0A656K283-F1
#
_cell.length_a   1.000
_cell.length_b   1.000
_cell.length_c   1.000
_cell.angle_alpha   90.00
_cell.angle_beta   90.00
_cell.angle_gamma   90.00
#
_symmetry.space_group_name_H-M   'P 1'
#
loop_
_entity.id
_entity.type
_entity.pdbx_description
1 polymer ?
#
loop_
_entity_poly.entity_id
_entity_poly.type
_entity_poly.pdbx_seq_one_letter_code
_entity_poly.pdbx_strand_id
1 'polypeptide(L)' 'MSAVISHDAQIVAAGITTVFDALSIGDINPKGKRMQQLPAMLQAIADANEAGLTRADHLLHLRCEVSHPDTLNV' A
#
# COMPACT_ATOMS: atom_id res chain seq x y z
N MET A 1 4.53 2.98 -10.01
CA MET A 1 3.57 2.70 -11.09
C MET A 1 3.52 1.22 -11.52
N SER A 2 4.56 0.65 -12.16
CA SER A 2 4.50 -0.74 -12.69
C SER A 2 4.09 -1.82 -11.67
N ALA A 3 4.52 -1.68 -10.41
CA ALA A 3 4.14 -2.59 -9.33
C ALA A 3 2.62 -2.61 -9.05
N VAL A 4 1.97 -1.44 -9.00
CA VAL A 4 0.53 -1.33 -8.71
C VAL A 4 -0.31 -1.93 -9.83
N ILE A 5 0.07 -1.69 -11.08
CA ILE A 5 -0.65 -2.26 -12.25
C ILE A 5 -0.49 -3.79 -12.30
N SER A 6 0.71 -4.28 -12.01
CA SER A 6 0.95 -5.74 -11.96
C SER A 6 0.16 -6.40 -10.83
N HIS A 7 0.06 -5.73 -9.68
CA HIS A 7 -0.75 -6.15 -8.54
C HIS A 7 -2.26 -6.12 -8.88
N ASP A 8 -2.78 -5.03 -9.46
CA ASP A 8 -4.17 -4.95 -9.95
C ASP A 8 -4.51 -6.12 -10.90
N ALA A 9 -3.60 -6.45 -11.82
CA ALA A 9 -3.79 -7.58 -12.73
C ALA A 9 -3.93 -8.92 -11.98
N GLN A 10 -3.18 -9.12 -10.89
CA GLN A 10 -3.30 -10.32 -10.05
C GLN A 10 -4.62 -10.34 -9.26
N ILE A 11 -5.01 -9.20 -8.68
CA ILE A 11 -6.26 -9.03 -7.93
C ILE A 11 -7.46 -9.33 -8.83
N VAL A 12 -7.51 -8.73 -10.03
CA VAL A 12 -8.61 -8.95 -10.99
C VAL A 12 -8.61 -10.36 -11.55
N ALA A 13 -7.44 -10.95 -11.83
CA ALA A 13 -7.35 -12.34 -12.29
C ALA A 13 -7.90 -13.34 -11.25
N ALA A 14 -7.84 -13.00 -9.97
CA ALA A 14 -8.47 -13.78 -8.89
C ALA A 14 -9.99 -13.54 -8.74
N GLY A 15 -10.59 -12.67 -9.57
CA GLY A 15 -12.00 -12.29 -9.49
C GLY A 15 -12.32 -11.32 -8.35
N ILE A 16 -11.31 -10.66 -7.79
CA ILE A 16 -11.49 -9.67 -6.72
C ILE A 16 -11.76 -8.30 -7.36
N THR A 17 -12.86 -7.67 -6.98
CA THR A 17 -13.26 -6.34 -7.47
C THR A 17 -12.88 -5.21 -6.51
N THR A 18 -12.63 -5.52 -5.24
CA THR A 18 -12.24 -4.56 -4.20
C THR A 18 -11.24 -5.23 -3.27
N VAL A 19 -10.12 -4.56 -3.00
CA VAL A 19 -9.04 -5.06 -2.15
C VAL A 19 -8.63 -4.01 -1.12
N PHE A 20 -8.27 -4.49 0.07
CA PHE A 20 -7.60 -3.69 1.09
C PHE A 20 -6.11 -4.02 1.10
N ASP A 21 -5.31 -3.16 0.51
CA ASP A 21 -3.86 -3.29 0.45
C ASP A 21 -3.25 -3.06 1.84
N ALA A 22 -2.65 -4.13 2.38
CA ALA A 22 -2.09 -4.12 3.72
C ALA A 22 -0.68 -3.50 3.74
N LEU A 23 -0.53 -2.33 4.34
CA LEU A 23 0.75 -1.64 4.53
C LEU A 23 1.09 -1.57 6.02
N SER A 24 2.33 -1.90 6.40
CA SER A 24 2.76 -1.88 7.81
C SER A 24 3.44 -0.57 8.16
N ILE A 25 3.02 0.01 9.28
CA ILE A 25 3.60 1.21 9.89
C ILE A 25 4.34 0.76 11.15
N GLY A 26 5.61 1.12 11.24
CA GLY A 26 6.55 0.61 12.22
C GLY A 26 7.34 -0.59 11.69
N ASP A 27 8.63 -0.56 11.95
CA ASP A 27 9.52 -1.69 11.70
C ASP A 27 10.34 -1.93 12.97
N ILE A 28 10.37 -3.19 13.41
CA ILE A 28 11.19 -3.64 14.55
C ILE A 28 12.65 -3.80 14.08
N ASN A 29 12.88 -3.91 12.76
CA ASN A 29 14.21 -4.08 12.20
C ASN A 29 14.79 -2.73 11.75
N PRO A 30 15.83 -2.19 12.43
CA PRO A 30 16.47 -0.92 12.05
C PRO A 30 17.18 -0.96 10.68
N LYS A 31 17.32 -2.15 10.05
CA LYS A 31 17.81 -2.31 8.67
C LYS A 31 16.68 -2.41 7.63
N GLY A 32 15.43 -2.39 8.05
CA GLY A 32 14.27 -2.47 7.17
C GLY A 32 14.09 -1.19 6.36
N LYS A 33 14.00 -1.32 5.03
CA LYS A 33 13.67 -0.19 4.14
C LYS A 33 12.17 0.09 4.07
N ARG A 34 11.35 -0.65 4.81
CA ARG A 34 9.88 -0.61 4.71
C ARG A 34 9.32 0.77 5.04
N MET A 35 9.74 1.36 6.15
CA MET A 35 9.32 2.70 6.54
C MET A 35 9.79 3.79 5.57
N GLN A 36 10.95 3.63 4.95
CA GLN A 36 11.46 4.57 3.93
C GLN A 36 10.67 4.47 2.62
N GLN A 37 10.14 3.30 2.29
CA GLN A 37 9.39 3.05 1.07
C GLN A 37 7.89 3.32 1.21
N LEU A 38 7.38 3.34 2.45
CA LEU A 38 5.97 3.52 2.74
C LEU A 38 5.35 4.76 2.06
N PRO A 39 5.95 5.97 2.10
CA PRO A 39 5.39 7.13 1.41
C PRO A 39 5.30 6.94 -0.11
N ALA A 40 6.32 6.32 -0.71
CA ALA A 40 6.33 6.05 -2.16
C ALA A 40 5.28 5.00 -2.56
N MET A 41 5.02 4.01 -1.69
CA MET A 41 3.95 3.02 -1.90
C MET A 41 2.56 3.65 -1.79
N LEU A 42 2.34 4.47 -0.76
CA LEU A 42 1.09 5.22 -0.58
C LEU A 42 0.80 6.11 -1.78
N GLN A 43 1.79 6.90 -2.20
CA GLN A 43 1.66 7.77 -3.36
C GLN A 43 1.38 6.98 -4.63
N ALA A 44 2.06 5.85 -4.86
CA ALA A 44 1.83 5.04 -6.05
C ALA A 44 0.41 4.45 -6.14
N ILE A 45 -0.19 4.06 -5.00
CA ILE A 45 -1.57 3.57 -4.96
C ILE A 45 -2.55 4.74 -5.15
N ALA A 46 -2.31 5.88 -4.48
CA ALA A 46 -3.12 7.08 -4.62
C ALA A 46 -3.14 7.60 -6.06
N ASP A 47 -1.97 7.73 -6.69
CA ASP A 47 -1.82 8.17 -8.09
C ASP A 47 -2.56 7.23 -9.04
N ALA A 48 -2.46 5.91 -8.83
CA ALA A 48 -3.11 4.93 -9.68
C ALA A 48 -4.64 4.98 -9.56
N ASN A 49 -5.16 5.18 -8.34
CA ASN A 49 -6.59 5.35 -8.10
C ASN A 49 -7.11 6.68 -8.69
N GLU A 50 -6.42 7.80 -8.45
CA GLU A 50 -6.81 9.12 -8.95
C GLU A 50 -6.80 9.17 -10.48
N ALA A 51 -5.80 8.54 -11.10
CA ALA A 51 -5.70 8.45 -12.55
C ALA A 51 -6.60 7.36 -13.17
N GLY A 52 -7.39 6.62 -12.38
CA GLY A 52 -8.27 5.55 -12.87
C GLY A 52 -7.53 4.43 -13.60
N LEU A 53 -6.30 4.12 -13.16
CA LEU A 53 -5.44 3.12 -13.80
C LEU A 53 -5.70 1.69 -13.30
N THR A 54 -6.42 1.54 -12.20
CA THR A 54 -6.80 0.27 -11.58
C THR A 54 -8.20 -0.15 -12.04
N ARG A 55 -8.41 -1.46 -12.16
CA ARG A 55 -9.70 -2.08 -12.49
C ARG A 55 -10.44 -2.52 -11.22
N ALA A 56 -9.71 -2.97 -10.21
CA ALA A 56 -10.26 -3.20 -8.88
C ALA A 56 -10.19 -1.93 -8.03
N ASP A 57 -11.06 -1.80 -7.04
CA ASP A 57 -10.97 -0.73 -6.04
C ASP A 57 -9.87 -1.06 -5.03
N HIS A 58 -8.81 -0.25 -5.00
CA HIS A 58 -7.71 -0.40 -4.04
C HIS A 58 -7.90 0.54 -2.85
N LEU A 59 -8.24 -0.03 -1.69
CA LEU A 59 -8.35 0.66 -0.40
C LEU A 59 -7.12 0.34 0.47
N LEU A 60 -6.84 1.16 1.47
CA LEU A 60 -5.67 0.97 2.34
C LEU A 60 -6.07 0.30 3.66
N HIS A 61 -5.31 -0.72 4.05
CA HIS A 61 -5.31 -1.28 5.40
C HIS A 61 -3.95 -1.00 6.04
N LEU A 62 -3.92 0.00 6.92
CA LEU A 62 -2.71 0.34 7.67
C LEU A 62 -2.59 -0.55 8.91
N ARG A 63 -1.55 -1.38 8.93
CA ARG A 63 -1.18 -2.24 10.06
C ARG A 63 -0.18 -1.49 10.93
N CYS A 64 -0.71 -0.82 11.95
CA CYS A 64 0.05 0.07 12.81
C CYS A 64 0.69 -0.64 14.00
N GLU A 65 2.00 -0.52 14.16
CA GLU A 65 2.71 -0.89 15.38
C GLU A 65 2.58 0.24 16.41
N VAL A 66 1.61 0.15 17.32
CA VAL A 66 1.20 1.24 18.23
C VAL A 66 2.37 1.84 19.05
N SER A 67 3.39 1.06 19.39
CA SER A 67 4.56 1.55 20.12
C SER A 67 5.55 2.36 19.27
N HIS A 68 5.38 2.40 17.95
CA HIS A 68 6.28 3.08 17.05
C HIS A 68 5.96 4.59 17.01
N PRO A 69 6.95 5.49 17.20
CA PRO A 69 6.71 6.93 17.31
C PRO A 69 6.10 7.55 16.06
N ASP A 70 6.38 6.98 14.88
CA ASP A 70 5.88 7.51 13.60
C ASP A 70 4.45 7.05 13.27
N THR A 71 3.81 6.26 14.13
CA THR A 71 2.48 5.69 13.86
C THR A 71 1.40 6.73 13.58
N LEU A 72 1.49 7.91 14.21
CA LEU A 72 0.53 9.00 14.06
C LEU A 72 0.97 10.05 13.03
N ASN A 73 2.18 9.93 12.48
CA ASN A 73 2.80 10.93 11.61
C ASN A 73 2.83 10.50 10.13
N VAL A 74 2.13 9.40 9.78
CA VAL A 74 2.07 8.84 8.42
C VAL A 74 1.01 9.55 7.58
#